data_AF-L8DR43-F1
#
_entry.id   AF-L8DR43-F1
#
_cell.length_a   1.000
_cell.length_b   1.000
_cell.length_c   1.000
_cell.angle_alpha   90.00
_cell.angle_beta   90.00
_cell.angle_gamma   90.00
#
_symmetry.space_group_name_H-M   'P 1'
#
loop_
_entity.id
_entity.type
_entity.pdbx_description
1 polymer ?
#
loop_
_entity_poly.entity_id
_entity_poly.type
_entity_poly.pdbx_seq_one_letter_code
_entity_poly.pdbx_strand_id
1 'polypeptide(L)'
;VSEYKEAFSLFDKDGDGQITTKELGTVMRSLGQNPSESELQDMINEVDADNNGTIDFPEFLTMMARKMKDTDSEEEIREAFKVFDRDNNGFISAAELRHVMTSIG
;
A
#
# COMPACT_ATOMS: atom_id res chain seq x y z
N VAL A 1 -8.67 6.42 -11.46
CA VAL A 1 -10.01 5.98 -10.99
C VAL A 1 -10.28 4.53 -11.38
N SER A 2 -9.96 4.14 -12.62
CA SER A 2 -10.16 2.77 -13.13
C SER A 2 -9.41 1.70 -12.33
N GLU A 3 -8.12 1.94 -12.01
CA GLU A 3 -7.28 0.99 -11.28
C GLU A 3 -7.80 0.69 -9.86
N TYR A 4 -8.30 1.70 -9.15
CA TYR A 4 -8.91 1.51 -7.83
C TYR A 4 -10.21 0.70 -7.89
N LYS A 5 -10.97 0.84 -8.99
CA LYS A 5 -12.19 0.08 -9.21
C LYS A 5 -11.90 -1.37 -9.57
N GLU A 6 -10.87 -1.62 -10.37
CA GLU A 6 -10.39 -2.97 -10.66
C GLU A 6 -9.83 -3.64 -9.41
N ALA A 7 -9.05 -2.91 -8.60
CA ALA A 7 -8.57 -3.40 -7.31
C ALA A 7 -9.75 -3.70 -6.38
N PHE A 8 -10.73 -2.81 -6.27
CA PHE A 8 -11.92 -3.03 -5.47
C PHE A 8 -12.68 -4.29 -5.91
N SER A 9 -12.86 -4.51 -7.21
CA SER A 9 -13.46 -5.74 -7.75
C SER A 9 -12.61 -7.01 -7.57
N LEU A 10 -11.32 -6.90 -7.21
CA LEU A 10 -10.54 -8.06 -6.78
C LEU A 10 -10.93 -8.49 -5.36
N PHE A 11 -11.25 -7.52 -4.50
CA PHE A 11 -11.69 -7.72 -3.11
C PHE A 11 -13.17 -8.11 -3.04
N ASP A 12 -14.06 -7.28 -3.59
CA ASP A 12 -15.50 -7.51 -3.68
C ASP A 12 -15.80 -8.67 -4.66
N LYS A 13 -16.10 -9.85 -4.11
CA LYS A 13 -16.29 -11.09 -4.89
C LYS A 13 -17.72 -11.27 -5.33
N ASP A 14 -18.67 -10.81 -4.53
CA ASP A 14 -20.09 -10.94 -4.84
C ASP A 14 -20.65 -9.73 -5.63
N GLY A 15 -19.88 -8.65 -5.72
CA GLY A 15 -20.21 -7.45 -6.49
C GLY A 15 -21.24 -6.58 -5.80
N ASP A 16 -21.41 -6.71 -4.48
CA ASP A 16 -22.40 -5.95 -3.71
C ASP A 16 -21.96 -4.50 -3.45
N GLY A 17 -20.70 -4.16 -3.76
CA GLY A 17 -20.14 -2.84 -3.56
C GLY A 17 -19.56 -2.61 -2.16
N GLN A 18 -19.42 -3.65 -1.35
CA GLN A 18 -18.87 -3.64 0.00
C GLN A 18 -17.87 -4.78 0.15
N ILE A 19 -16.78 -4.54 0.87
CA ILE A 19 -15.78 -5.58 1.15
C ILE A 19 -15.98 -6.05 2.58
N THR A 20 -16.36 -7.30 2.74
CA THR A 20 -16.48 -7.95 4.04
C THR A 20 -15.12 -8.44 4.56
N THR A 21 -15.01 -8.68 5.88
CA THR A 21 -13.81 -9.30 6.49
C THR A 21 -13.40 -10.60 5.81
N LYS A 22 -14.39 -11.39 5.37
CA LYS A 22 -14.17 -12.67 4.68
C LYS A 22 -13.53 -12.48 3.31
N GLU A 23 -13.99 -11.48 2.56
CA GLU A 23 -13.48 -11.16 1.23
C GLU A 23 -12.08 -10.57 1.31
N LEU A 24 -11.87 -9.62 2.23
CA LEU A 24 -10.55 -9.07 2.53
C LEU A 24 -9.57 -10.19 2.87
N GLY A 25 -9.94 -11.10 3.78
CA GLY A 25 -9.10 -12.24 4.17
C GLY A 25 -8.82 -13.20 3.02
N THR A 26 -9.77 -13.40 2.11
CA THR A 26 -9.60 -14.28 0.94
C THR A 26 -8.58 -13.71 -0.02
N VAL A 27 -8.61 -12.41 -0.26
CA VAL A 27 -7.62 -11.74 -1.12
C VAL A 27 -6.26 -11.67 -0.44
N MET A 28 -6.17 -11.33 0.84
CA MET A 28 -4.89 -11.29 1.56
C MET A 28 -4.20 -12.66 1.54
N ARG A 29 -4.96 -13.75 1.73
CA ARG A 29 -4.46 -15.13 1.56
C ARG A 29 -3.99 -15.43 0.14
N SER A 30 -4.70 -14.92 -0.87
CA SER A 30 -4.29 -15.07 -2.27
C SER A 30 -3.00 -14.30 -2.60
N LEU A 31 -2.71 -13.24 -1.85
CA LEU A 31 -1.45 -12.46 -1.93
C LEU A 31 -0.32 -13.05 -1.06
N GLY A 32 -0.55 -14.21 -0.42
CA GLY A 32 0.43 -14.89 0.43
C GLY A 32 0.51 -14.37 1.87
N GLN A 33 -0.38 -13.46 2.27
CA GLN A 33 -0.52 -12.98 3.64
C GLN A 33 -1.57 -13.83 4.38
N ASN A 34 -1.36 -14.19 5.65
CA ASN A 34 -2.33 -15.00 6.38
C ASN A 34 -2.79 -14.31 7.68
N PRO A 35 -3.50 -13.18 7.57
CA PRO A 35 -3.99 -12.44 8.73
C PRO A 35 -5.06 -13.24 9.48
N SER A 36 -5.10 -13.04 10.79
CA SER A 36 -6.16 -13.52 11.67
C SER A 36 -7.45 -12.73 11.48
N GLU A 37 -8.58 -13.30 11.93
CA GLU A 37 -9.88 -12.63 11.85
C GLU A 37 -9.90 -11.33 12.66
N SER A 38 -9.18 -11.27 13.79
CA SER A 38 -9.01 -10.04 14.57
C SER A 38 -8.28 -8.97 13.79
N GLU A 39 -7.17 -9.31 13.13
CA GLU A 39 -6.41 -8.35 12.31
C GLU A 39 -7.24 -7.84 11.13
N LEU A 40 -8.01 -8.70 10.49
CA LEU A 40 -8.94 -8.30 9.43
C LEU A 40 -10.00 -7.35 9.96
N GLN A 41 -10.57 -7.64 11.13
CA GLN A 41 -11.57 -6.78 11.75
C GLN A 41 -10.98 -5.42 12.15
N ASP A 42 -9.77 -5.41 12.71
CA ASP A 42 -9.06 -4.18 13.07
C ASP A 42 -8.78 -3.35 11.81
N MET A 43 -8.37 -3.97 10.71
CA MET A 43 -8.16 -3.29 9.42
C MET A 43 -9.44 -2.67 8.87
N ILE A 44 -10.59 -3.34 9.02
CA ILE A 44 -11.89 -2.75 8.64
C ILE A 44 -12.22 -1.59 9.56
N ASN A 45 -12.16 -1.79 10.88
CA ASN A 45 -12.50 -0.78 11.87
C ASN A 45 -11.67 0.51 11.75
N GLU A 46 -10.45 0.44 11.21
CA GLU A 46 -9.61 1.62 10.97
C GLU A 46 -10.13 2.56 9.88
N VAL A 47 -10.94 2.04 8.96
CA VAL A 47 -11.41 2.76 7.76
C VAL A 47 -12.93 2.83 7.65
N ASP A 48 -13.63 1.97 8.38
CA ASP A 48 -15.08 1.92 8.55
C ASP A 48 -15.58 3.16 9.32
N ALA A 49 -15.97 4.18 8.56
CA ALA A 49 -16.39 5.47 9.09
C ALA A 49 -17.86 5.43 9.53
N ASP A 50 -18.67 4.60 8.88
CA ASP A 50 -20.10 4.45 9.18
C ASP A 50 -20.39 3.34 10.19
N ASN A 51 -19.38 2.56 10.60
CA ASN A 51 -19.41 1.46 11.53
C ASN A 51 -20.35 0.33 11.08
N ASN A 52 -20.45 0.10 9.76
CA ASN A 52 -21.27 -0.96 9.18
C ASN A 52 -20.57 -2.34 9.21
N GLY A 53 -19.29 -2.40 9.55
CA GLY A 53 -18.48 -3.62 9.64
C GLY A 53 -17.98 -4.15 8.29
N THR A 54 -18.05 -3.33 7.24
CA THR A 54 -17.59 -3.58 5.87
C THR A 54 -16.83 -2.36 5.35
N ILE A 55 -16.16 -2.49 4.20
CA ILE A 55 -15.47 -1.37 3.57
C ILE A 55 -16.20 -1.03 2.27
N ASP A 56 -16.79 0.16 2.19
CA ASP A 56 -17.38 0.65 0.95
C ASP A 56 -16.30 1.22 -0.02
N PHE A 57 -16.69 1.53 -1.25
CA PHE A 57 -15.75 2.07 -2.24
C PHE A 57 -15.06 3.39 -1.79
N PRO A 58 -15.78 4.39 -1.24
CA PRO A 58 -15.18 5.58 -0.61
C PRO A 58 -14.16 5.28 0.50
N GLU A 59 -14.45 4.35 1.40
CA GLU A 59 -13.60 3.94 2.52
C GLU A 59 -12.36 3.20 2.01
N PHE A 60 -12.53 2.33 1.01
CA PHE A 60 -11.41 1.66 0.34
C PHE A 60 -10.45 2.66 -0.32
N LEU A 61 -10.98 3.70 -0.96
CA LEU A 61 -10.14 4.78 -1.51
C LEU A 61 -9.38 5.52 -0.42
N THR A 62 -10.03 5.77 0.71
CA THR A 62 -9.39 6.42 1.87
C THR A 62 -8.29 5.54 2.45
N MET A 63 -8.53 4.23 2.57
CA MET A 63 -7.55 3.22 2.98
C MET A 63 -6.34 3.21 2.05
N MET A 64 -6.57 3.07 0.74
CA MET A 64 -5.53 3.01 -0.28
C MET A 64 -4.75 4.30 -0.34
N ALA A 65 -5.41 5.46 -0.25
CA ALA A 65 -4.74 6.75 -0.22
C ALA A 65 -3.85 6.92 1.04
N ARG A 66 -4.27 6.39 2.19
CA ARG A 66 -3.46 6.41 3.43
C ARG A 66 -2.23 5.51 3.30
N LYS A 67 -2.43 4.26 2.86
CA LYS A 67 -1.36 3.27 2.69
C LYS A 67 -0.36 3.66 1.60
N MET A 68 -0.82 4.18 0.46
CA MET A 68 0.07 4.68 -0.60
C MET A 68 0.94 5.83 -0.09
N LYS A 69 0.38 6.73 0.73
CA LYS A 69 1.17 7.83 1.29
C LYS A 69 2.33 7.35 2.19
N ASP A 70 2.13 6.28 2.94
CA ASP A 70 3.18 5.64 3.76
C ASP A 70 4.16 4.80 2.93
N THR A 71 3.69 4.18 1.84
CA THR A 71 4.47 3.20 1.06
C THR A 71 5.25 3.85 -0.08
N ASP A 72 4.60 4.71 -0.89
CA ASP A 72 5.25 5.44 -1.99
C ASP A 72 6.33 6.41 -1.47
N SER A 73 6.11 7.02 -0.30
CA SER A 73 7.09 7.99 0.23
C SER A 73 8.36 7.33 0.76
N GLU A 74 8.29 6.18 1.43
CA GLU A 74 9.51 5.57 1.99
C GLU A 74 10.20 4.67 0.98
N GLU A 75 9.48 3.83 0.23
CA GLU A 75 10.11 2.87 -0.69
C GLU A 75 10.64 3.54 -1.97
N GLU A 76 9.92 4.48 -2.59
CA GLU A 76 10.48 5.21 -3.75
C GLU A 76 11.65 6.08 -3.35
N ILE A 77 11.58 6.76 -2.19
CA ILE A 77 12.70 7.57 -1.71
C ILE A 77 13.87 6.67 -1.34
N ARG A 78 13.66 5.50 -0.72
CA ARG A 78 14.75 4.57 -0.39
C ARG A 78 15.38 3.95 -1.63
N GLU A 79 14.60 3.60 -2.65
CA GLU A 79 15.13 3.13 -3.93
C GLU A 79 15.87 4.24 -4.68
N ALA A 80 15.34 5.47 -4.70
CA ALA A 80 16.04 6.62 -5.25
C ALA A 80 17.35 6.88 -4.49
N PHE A 81 17.34 6.82 -3.16
CA PHE A 81 18.54 6.97 -2.32
C PHE A 81 19.55 5.84 -2.57
N LYS A 82 19.14 4.60 -2.79
CA LYS A 82 20.02 3.49 -3.19
C LYS A 82 20.69 3.70 -4.55
N VAL A 83 20.06 4.42 -5.47
CA VAL A 83 20.70 4.78 -6.75
C VAL A 83 21.87 5.73 -6.52
N PHE A 84 21.83 6.54 -5.45
CA PHE A 84 22.91 7.46 -5.07
C PHE A 84 23.93 6.85 -4.10
N ASP A 85 23.48 6.02 -3.16
CA ASP A 85 24.29 5.31 -2.14
C ASP A 85 24.88 4.03 -2.75
N ARG A 86 26.09 4.17 -3.29
CA ARG A 86 26.70 3.14 -4.13
C ARG A 86 27.35 2.04 -3.31
N ASP A 87 27.78 2.37 -2.11
CA ASP A 87 28.35 1.41 -1.17
C ASP A 87 27.30 0.76 -0.24
N ASN A 88 26.02 1.15 -0.37
CA ASN A 88 24.88 0.64 0.40
C ASN A 88 25.08 0.80 1.91
N ASN A 89 25.78 1.85 2.33
CA ASN A 89 26.04 2.13 3.73
C ASN A 89 24.85 2.83 4.43
N GLY A 90 23.80 3.20 3.68
CA GLY A 90 22.61 3.90 4.15
C GLY A 90 22.73 5.44 4.14
N PHE A 91 23.85 6.00 3.66
CA PHE A 91 24.18 7.43 3.67
C PHE A 91 24.87 7.84 2.36
N ILE A 92 24.33 8.85 1.67
CA ILE A 92 24.98 9.39 0.48
C ILE A 92 26.11 10.33 0.89
N SER A 93 27.36 9.94 0.65
CA SER A 93 28.52 10.80 0.88
C SER A 93 28.64 11.89 -0.21
N ALA A 94 29.32 12.99 0.11
CA ALA A 94 29.57 14.07 -0.85
C ALA A 94 30.31 13.59 -2.12
N ALA A 95 31.09 12.50 -2.02
CA ALA A 95 31.77 11.89 -3.15
C ALA A 95 30.80 11.13 -4.06
N GLU A 96 29.84 10.40 -3.48
CA GLU A 96 28.81 9.65 -4.22
C GLU A 96 27.81 10.57 -4.91
N LEU A 97 27.36 11.62 -4.22
CA LEU A 97 26.46 12.62 -4.78
C LEU A 97 27.11 13.33 -5.99
N ARG A 98 28.41 13.66 -5.89
CA ARG A 98 29.20 14.21 -6.99
C ARG A 98 29.34 13.22 -8.15
N HIS A 99 29.59 11.94 -7.86
CA HIS A 99 29.78 10.93 -8.90
C HIS A 99 28.51 10.74 -9.73
N VAL A 100 27.35 10.67 -9.09
CA VAL A 100 26.06 10.53 -9.80
C VAL A 100 25.70 11.80 -10.57
N MET A 101 25.95 12.99 -9.99
CA MET A 101 25.77 14.27 -10.70
C MET A 101 26.66 14.41 -11.95
N THR A 102 27.83 13.78 -11.96
CA THR A 102 28.74 13.80 -13.13
C THR A 102 28.40 12.71 -14.15
N SER A 103 27.54 11.75 -13.80
CA SER A 103 27.15 10.63 -14.66
C SER A 103 25.77 10.81 -15.31
N ILE A 104 24.98 11.78 -14.84
CA ILE A 104 23.63 12.11 -15.34
C ILE A 104 23.63 13.33 -16.28
N GLY A 105 24.76 14.04 -16.41
CA GLY A 105 24.99 15.12 -17.39
C GLY A 105 26.06 14.73 -18.40
#